data_AF-A0A3R5WV52-F1
#
_entry.id   AF-A0A3R5WV52-F1
#
_cell.length_a   1.000
_cell.length_b   1.000
_cell.length_c   1.000
_cell.angle_alpha   90.00
_cell.angle_beta   90.00
_cell.angle_gamma   90.00
#
_symmetry.space_group_name_H-M   'P 1'
#
loop_
_entity.id
_entity.type
_entity.pdbx_description
1 polymer ?
#
loop_
_entity_poly.entity_id
_entity_poly.type
_entity_poly.pdbx_seq_one_letter_code
_entity_poly.pdbx_strand_id
1 'polypeptide(L)'
;MLALNSGSSASVKSVEEVVLQVGERVSYGSWSTNYFYINGQLAYCLEPRKGTPSSGNYIADVLQNDHLTKGMYYLMGGPGFTPEIREAFFSSAAGFSEKQIYAFCHAILSFIYSGYNLNSDAFIGLNKEERDGISTISYQIRDMLPAPPEGKVSIQPPHQNAKWNKQSKSQWTDVYQVEGDARNLLKFTLPTGVRLHNLITGAVMQSAATVKGGDQFRLEAEPGVSGHWTSGKIKGSIQETYMSFLIRPPGDDQAVGGLAYHREPELTTEFSVEWMSQGKIRIHKVSGEDGRALAGAEFGIYARDRIEKNGVVLADAGQLVAKLTTDEAGMGESPYLPSEAYYLVKELKAPDGYGITEDLKKGCEVYLGNQSEIMENGVPVVALNIKNDLKRCDLTIKKVIRRSDIVWANGNPTFLFRVSGVDLEGREHTYVRSVEFTKTYVEQNIEWTGNVSMEAVFEDIPCGRQYSVSEVETNRYVLQNVASADKNVVIQRKTESMYGIVPEQIFTVTADLLQKPKGSSVTFFNKKIRWDDWSHNSIVINPVKIEK
;
A
#
# COMPACT_ATOMS: atom_id res chain seq x y z
N MET A 1 -50.18 3.38 -3.52
CA MET A 1 -49.66 3.59 -4.89
C MET A 1 -49.39 2.23 -5.53
N LEU A 2 -49.52 2.10 -6.86
CA LEU A 2 -49.56 0.83 -7.59
C LEU A 2 -48.13 0.43 -7.94
N ALA A 3 -47.70 -0.75 -7.50
CA ALA A 3 -46.42 -1.34 -7.85
C ALA A 3 -46.58 -2.23 -9.09
N LEU A 4 -45.85 -1.90 -10.15
CA LEU A 4 -45.81 -2.70 -11.39
C LEU A 4 -44.65 -3.70 -11.33
N ASN A 5 -44.82 -4.90 -11.91
CA ASN A 5 -43.77 -5.92 -12.04
C ASN A 5 -43.42 -6.09 -13.52
N SER A 6 -42.22 -5.69 -13.94
CA SER A 6 -41.74 -5.98 -15.30
C SER A 6 -40.49 -6.86 -15.26
N GLY A 7 -40.55 -7.97 -16.02
CA GLY A 7 -39.41 -8.84 -16.29
C GLY A 7 -38.37 -8.14 -17.17
N SER A 8 -37.12 -8.59 -17.06
CA SER A 8 -35.94 -7.91 -17.59
C SER A 8 -35.96 -7.57 -19.08
N SER A 9 -35.33 -6.43 -19.37
CA SER A 9 -34.71 -6.02 -20.64
C SER A 9 -35.62 -5.55 -21.78
N ALA A 10 -35.09 -4.56 -22.49
CA ALA A 10 -35.63 -3.82 -23.62
C ALA A 10 -36.77 -4.46 -24.45
N SER A 11 -37.77 -3.62 -24.75
CA SER A 11 -38.74 -3.75 -25.85
C SER A 11 -39.96 -4.66 -25.67
N VAL A 12 -40.53 -4.75 -24.47
CA VAL A 12 -41.92 -5.24 -24.29
C VAL A 12 -42.72 -4.21 -23.51
N LYS A 13 -43.77 -3.63 -24.12
CA LYS A 13 -44.78 -2.87 -23.39
C LYS A 13 -45.36 -3.79 -22.32
N SER A 14 -45.07 -3.54 -21.04
CA SER A 14 -45.75 -4.21 -19.94
C SER A 14 -47.20 -3.72 -19.92
N VAL A 15 -48.11 -4.56 -20.40
CA VAL A 15 -49.56 -4.32 -20.30
C VAL A 15 -50.02 -4.97 -19.01
N GLU A 16 -50.41 -4.16 -18.02
CA GLU A 16 -50.95 -4.64 -16.76
C GLU A 16 -52.47 -4.50 -16.75
N GLU A 17 -53.15 -5.54 -16.27
CA GLU A 17 -54.59 -5.48 -15.98
C GLU A 17 -54.79 -4.65 -14.71
N VAL A 18 -55.62 -3.63 -14.81
CA VAL A 18 -55.94 -2.72 -13.71
C VAL A 18 -57.45 -2.60 -13.55
N VAL A 19 -57.90 -2.37 -12.32
CA VAL A 19 -59.31 -2.18 -11.99
C VAL A 19 -59.61 -0.69 -11.90
N LEU A 20 -60.48 -0.20 -12.80
CA LEU A 20 -61.02 1.15 -12.75
C LEU A 20 -62.31 1.17 -11.93
N GLN A 21 -62.38 2.05 -10.94
CA GLN A 21 -63.57 2.37 -10.18
C GLN A 21 -63.94 3.85 -10.39
N VAL A 22 -65.17 4.07 -10.87
CA VAL A 22 -65.74 5.41 -11.02
C VAL A 22 -66.51 5.76 -9.74
N GLY A 23 -66.08 6.86 -9.11
CA GLY A 23 -66.66 7.41 -7.90
C GLY A 23 -67.69 8.51 -8.17
N GLU A 24 -67.93 9.31 -7.13
CA GLU A 24 -68.94 10.38 -7.18
C GLU A 24 -68.63 11.43 -8.26
N ARG A 25 -69.70 12.06 -8.76
CA ARG A 25 -69.60 13.16 -9.72
C ARG A 25 -69.23 14.46 -9.00
N VAL A 26 -68.27 15.18 -9.56
CA VAL A 26 -67.76 16.46 -9.07
C VAL A 26 -68.02 17.54 -10.10
N SER A 27 -68.78 18.58 -9.72
CA SER A 27 -69.08 19.72 -10.58
C SER A 27 -68.01 20.81 -10.49
N TYR A 28 -67.71 21.45 -11.61
CA TYR A 28 -66.82 22.61 -11.69
C TYR A 28 -67.29 23.54 -12.81
N GLY A 29 -67.40 24.84 -12.50
CA GLY A 29 -68.03 25.81 -13.40
C GLY A 29 -69.37 25.32 -13.95
N SER A 30 -69.49 25.23 -15.29
CA SER A 30 -70.69 24.67 -15.96
C SER A 30 -70.56 23.20 -16.39
N TRP A 31 -69.52 22.49 -15.95
CA TRP A 31 -69.24 21.10 -16.31
C TRP A 31 -69.11 20.18 -15.07
N SER A 32 -68.79 18.91 -15.30
CA SER A 32 -68.50 17.95 -14.24
C SER A 32 -67.52 16.87 -14.68
N THR A 33 -66.78 16.32 -13.73
CA THR A 33 -65.96 15.11 -13.86
C THR A 33 -66.40 14.10 -12.79
N ASN A 34 -65.77 12.93 -12.75
CA ASN A 34 -65.95 11.93 -11.69
C ASN A 34 -64.65 11.71 -10.95
N TYR A 35 -64.73 11.30 -9.68
CA TYR A 35 -63.58 10.65 -9.05
C TYR A 35 -63.25 9.36 -9.80
N PHE A 36 -61.99 9.15 -10.15
CA PHE A 36 -61.53 7.87 -10.69
C PHE A 36 -60.53 7.25 -9.73
N TYR A 37 -60.61 5.94 -9.60
CA TYR A 37 -59.64 5.17 -8.84
C TYR A 37 -59.15 4.02 -9.69
N ILE A 38 -57.84 3.87 -9.82
CA ILE A 38 -57.24 2.72 -10.48
C ILE A 38 -56.50 1.91 -9.43
N ASN A 39 -56.92 0.66 -9.24
CA ASN A 39 -56.43 -0.21 -8.15
C ASN A 39 -56.48 0.51 -6.78
N GLY A 40 -57.57 1.24 -6.53
CA GLY A 40 -57.82 1.99 -5.29
C GLY A 40 -57.06 3.31 -5.15
N GLN A 41 -56.33 3.76 -6.17
CA GLN A 41 -55.59 5.04 -6.14
C GLN A 41 -56.21 6.07 -7.03
N LEU A 42 -56.12 7.33 -6.59
CA LEU A 42 -56.67 8.45 -7.32
C LEU A 42 -56.11 8.51 -8.75
N ALA A 43 -57.03 8.60 -9.70
CA ALA A 43 -56.78 8.74 -11.12
C ALA A 43 -57.67 9.87 -11.65
N TYR A 44 -57.41 10.28 -12.88
CA TYR A 44 -58.01 11.47 -13.46
C TYR A 44 -58.48 11.23 -14.88
N CYS A 45 -59.62 11.80 -15.21
CA CYS A 45 -60.00 12.02 -16.60
C CYS A 45 -58.92 12.88 -17.29
N LEU A 46 -58.59 12.56 -18.54
CA LEU A 46 -57.67 13.38 -19.36
C LEU A 46 -58.36 13.99 -20.59
N GLU A 47 -59.60 13.59 -20.89
CA GLU A 47 -60.37 14.02 -22.06
C GLU A 47 -61.81 14.46 -21.66
N PRO A 48 -61.98 15.68 -21.13
CA PRO A 48 -63.22 16.12 -20.45
C PRO A 48 -64.49 16.12 -21.31
N ARG A 49 -64.36 16.16 -22.64
CA ARG A 49 -65.49 16.15 -23.59
C ARG A 49 -66.07 14.75 -23.81
N LYS A 50 -65.30 13.69 -23.55
CA LYS A 50 -65.68 12.30 -23.82
C LYS A 50 -66.50 11.68 -22.70
N GLY A 51 -67.18 10.57 -23.03
CA GLY A 51 -68.02 9.82 -22.08
C GLY A 51 -67.26 9.32 -20.85
N THR A 52 -67.94 9.18 -19.73
CA THR A 52 -67.35 8.58 -18.52
C THR A 52 -67.38 7.05 -18.65
N PRO A 53 -66.23 6.36 -18.59
CA PRO A 53 -66.20 4.91 -18.74
C PRO A 53 -66.94 4.21 -17.61
N SER A 54 -67.37 2.97 -17.88
CA SER A 54 -67.87 2.09 -16.83
C SER A 54 -66.75 1.63 -15.88
N SER A 55 -67.10 1.26 -14.65
CA SER A 55 -66.13 0.60 -13.76
C SER A 55 -65.87 -0.83 -14.25
N GLY A 56 -64.63 -1.31 -14.15
CA GLY A 56 -64.28 -2.64 -14.64
C GLY A 56 -62.78 -2.83 -14.82
N ASN A 57 -62.41 -3.96 -15.43
CA ASN A 57 -61.03 -4.28 -15.73
C ASN A 57 -60.63 -3.66 -17.07
N TYR A 58 -59.46 -3.04 -17.08
CA TYR A 58 -58.87 -2.41 -18.25
C TYR A 58 -57.40 -2.78 -18.38
N ILE A 59 -56.89 -2.62 -19.59
CA ILE A 59 -55.47 -2.77 -19.89
C ILE A 59 -54.85 -1.37 -19.82
N ALA A 60 -53.85 -1.20 -18.95
CA ALA A 60 -53.11 0.05 -18.83
C ALA A 60 -51.90 0.08 -19.77
N ASP A 61 -51.76 1.18 -20.52
CA ASP A 61 -50.54 1.53 -21.24
C ASP A 61 -49.65 2.36 -20.31
N VAL A 62 -48.39 1.95 -20.11
CA VAL A 62 -47.39 2.81 -19.49
C VAL A 62 -47.02 3.94 -20.46
N LEU A 63 -47.16 5.18 -20.02
CA LEU A 63 -46.77 6.37 -20.78
C LEU A 63 -45.42 6.87 -20.29
N GLN A 64 -44.45 6.94 -21.21
CA GLN A 64 -43.25 7.75 -20.99
C GLN A 64 -43.56 9.20 -21.36
N ASN A 65 -44.33 9.89 -20.50
CA ASN A 65 -44.59 11.32 -20.61
C ASN A 65 -44.14 12.01 -19.31
N ASP A 66 -42.95 12.62 -19.36
CA ASP A 66 -42.30 13.22 -18.19
C ASP A 66 -43.14 14.34 -17.57
N HIS A 67 -43.86 15.12 -18.39
CA HIS A 67 -44.70 16.21 -17.91
C HIS A 67 -45.98 15.70 -17.23
N LEU A 68 -46.62 14.67 -17.79
CA LEU A 68 -47.82 14.08 -17.20
C LEU A 68 -47.48 13.36 -15.89
N THR A 69 -46.38 12.60 -15.86
CA THR A 69 -45.88 11.95 -14.65
C THR A 69 -45.57 12.99 -13.56
N LYS A 70 -44.92 14.10 -13.92
CA LYS A 70 -44.63 15.20 -13.00
C LYS A 70 -45.91 15.88 -12.49
N GLY A 71 -46.89 16.11 -13.36
CA GLY A 71 -48.22 16.60 -12.96
C GLY A 71 -48.89 15.68 -11.96
N MET A 72 -48.96 14.38 -12.26
CA MET A 72 -49.58 13.39 -11.38
C MET A 72 -48.82 13.21 -10.05
N TYR A 73 -47.51 13.47 -10.04
CA TYR A 73 -46.69 13.43 -8.82
C TYR A 73 -46.98 14.63 -7.88
N TYR A 74 -47.15 15.84 -8.43
CA TYR A 74 -47.32 17.07 -7.65
C TYR A 74 -48.77 17.54 -7.47
N LEU A 75 -49.75 16.84 -8.04
CA LEU A 75 -51.18 17.12 -7.86
C LEU A 75 -51.81 16.12 -6.89
N MET A 76 -53.05 16.38 -6.48
CA MET A 76 -53.72 15.62 -5.44
C MET A 76 -53.62 14.10 -5.67
N GLY A 77 -53.35 13.34 -4.61
CA GLY A 77 -53.10 11.89 -4.67
C GLY A 77 -51.67 11.49 -5.05
N GLY A 78 -50.85 12.41 -5.57
CA GLY A 78 -49.43 12.22 -5.80
C GLY A 78 -48.59 12.49 -4.53
N PRO A 79 -47.47 11.77 -4.33
CA PRO A 79 -46.62 11.94 -3.14
C PRO A 79 -45.87 13.28 -3.07
N GLY A 80 -45.76 14.01 -4.18
CA GLY A 80 -45.24 15.38 -4.22
C GLY A 80 -46.25 16.45 -3.83
N PHE A 81 -47.54 16.12 -3.68
CA PHE A 81 -48.58 17.07 -3.28
C PHE A 81 -48.59 17.28 -1.75
N THR A 82 -47.52 17.90 -1.25
CA THR A 82 -47.39 18.27 0.16
C THR A 82 -48.31 19.45 0.51
N PRO A 83 -48.58 19.73 1.80
CA PRO A 83 -49.35 20.91 2.21
C PRO A 83 -48.83 22.22 1.64
N GLU A 84 -47.51 22.35 1.48
CA GLU A 84 -46.86 23.54 0.92
C GLU A 84 -47.12 23.67 -0.59
N ILE A 85 -47.02 22.57 -1.33
CA ILE A 85 -47.35 22.54 -2.78
C ILE A 85 -48.84 22.80 -2.99
N ARG A 86 -49.69 22.20 -2.15
CA ARG A 86 -51.13 22.46 -2.14
C ARG A 86 -51.43 23.93 -1.95
N GLU A 87 -50.84 24.56 -0.94
CA GLU A 87 -51.05 25.99 -0.67
C GLU A 87 -50.53 26.85 -1.83
N ALA A 88 -49.33 26.53 -2.35
CA ALA A 88 -48.76 27.27 -3.48
C ALA A 88 -49.64 27.21 -4.75
N PHE A 89 -50.32 26.10 -5.00
CA PHE A 89 -51.18 25.92 -6.18
C PHE A 89 -52.62 26.39 -5.95
N PHE A 90 -53.15 26.20 -4.75
CA PHE A 90 -54.58 26.35 -4.47
C PHE A 90 -54.86 27.30 -3.29
N SER A 91 -54.01 28.30 -3.05
CA SER A 91 -54.32 29.37 -2.10
C SER A 91 -55.43 30.27 -2.63
N SER A 92 -56.49 30.50 -1.86
CA SER A 92 -57.49 31.54 -2.12
C SER A 92 -58.06 32.08 -0.82
N ALA A 93 -58.55 33.33 -0.81
CA ALA A 93 -59.10 33.97 0.38
C ALA A 93 -60.34 33.24 0.96
N ALA A 94 -61.06 32.48 0.12
CA ALA A 94 -62.22 31.70 0.51
C ALA A 94 -61.90 30.22 0.81
N GLY A 95 -60.69 29.76 0.47
CA GLY A 95 -60.31 28.35 0.45
C GLY A 95 -61.00 27.56 -0.67
N PHE A 96 -60.33 26.53 -1.20
CA PHE A 96 -60.95 25.56 -2.08
C PHE A 96 -61.26 24.27 -1.34
N SER A 97 -62.46 23.71 -1.58
CA SER A 97 -62.80 22.37 -1.10
C SER A 97 -61.98 21.28 -1.84
N GLU A 98 -61.83 20.10 -1.23
CA GLU A 98 -61.16 18.94 -1.86
C GLU A 98 -61.75 18.58 -3.23
N LYS A 99 -63.07 18.74 -3.39
CA LYS A 99 -63.77 18.49 -4.66
C LYS A 99 -63.38 19.51 -5.73
N GLN A 100 -63.27 20.79 -5.36
CA GLN A 100 -62.79 21.83 -6.29
C GLN A 100 -61.34 21.60 -6.68
N ILE A 101 -60.47 21.27 -5.71
CA ILE A 101 -59.07 20.94 -5.96
C ILE A 101 -58.95 19.75 -6.91
N TYR A 102 -59.73 18.67 -6.69
CA TYR A 102 -59.76 17.52 -7.59
C TYR A 102 -60.15 17.91 -9.03
N ALA A 103 -61.21 18.71 -9.18
CA ALA A 103 -61.68 19.14 -10.50
C ALA A 103 -60.64 20.02 -11.22
N PHE A 104 -59.93 20.89 -10.50
CA PHE A 104 -58.82 21.66 -11.06
C PHE A 104 -57.62 20.76 -11.41
N CYS A 105 -57.28 19.78 -10.58
CA CYS A 105 -56.23 18.79 -10.90
C CYS A 105 -56.57 18.02 -12.18
N HIS A 106 -57.83 17.64 -12.39
CA HIS A 106 -58.31 17.06 -13.64
C HIS A 106 -58.07 17.97 -14.85
N ALA A 107 -58.45 19.26 -14.76
CA ALA A 107 -58.24 20.22 -15.83
C ALA A 107 -56.75 20.46 -16.11
N ILE A 108 -55.90 20.56 -15.07
CA ILE A 108 -54.45 20.68 -15.19
C ILE A 108 -53.87 19.46 -15.94
N LEU A 109 -54.22 18.24 -15.52
CA LEU A 109 -53.71 17.02 -16.13
C LEU A 109 -54.20 16.84 -17.57
N SER A 110 -55.45 17.22 -17.87
CA SER A 110 -55.96 17.23 -19.24
C SER A 110 -55.23 18.25 -20.12
N PHE A 111 -54.90 19.43 -19.59
CA PHE A 111 -54.13 20.44 -20.33
C PHE A 111 -52.68 20.00 -20.59
N ILE A 112 -52.04 19.35 -19.61
CA ILE A 112 -50.71 18.74 -19.79
C ILE A 112 -50.79 17.63 -20.84
N TYR A 113 -51.81 16.76 -20.77
CA TYR A 113 -52.02 15.65 -21.71
C TYR A 113 -52.28 16.14 -23.14
N SER A 114 -52.96 17.27 -23.31
CA SER A 114 -53.20 17.88 -24.63
C SER A 114 -51.95 18.55 -25.24
N GLY A 115 -50.81 18.48 -24.57
CA GLY A 115 -49.56 19.11 -25.00
C GLY A 115 -49.56 20.62 -24.76
N TYR A 116 -50.21 21.08 -23.69
CA TYR A 116 -50.37 22.51 -23.36
C TYR A 116 -51.15 23.28 -24.45
N ASN A 117 -52.08 22.62 -25.12
CA ASN A 117 -52.91 23.25 -26.15
C ASN A 117 -53.98 24.14 -25.48
N LEU A 118 -53.81 25.46 -25.61
CA LEU A 118 -54.72 26.45 -25.01
C LEU A 118 -56.17 26.33 -25.53
N ASN A 119 -56.38 25.72 -26.70
CA ASN A 119 -57.71 25.50 -27.27
C ASN A 119 -58.26 24.10 -26.98
N SER A 120 -57.62 23.34 -26.08
CA SER A 120 -58.07 22.00 -25.72
C SER A 120 -59.31 22.01 -24.83
N ASP A 121 -59.99 20.87 -24.78
CA ASP A 121 -61.15 20.65 -23.93
C ASP A 121 -60.83 20.64 -22.42
N ALA A 122 -59.55 20.71 -22.04
CA ALA A 122 -59.12 20.83 -20.65
C ALA A 122 -59.78 22.01 -19.91
N PHE A 123 -60.18 23.05 -20.65
CA PHE A 123 -60.79 24.27 -20.10
C PHE A 123 -62.32 24.31 -20.19
N ILE A 124 -62.97 23.21 -20.60
CA ILE A 124 -64.42 23.20 -20.75
C ILE A 124 -65.11 23.50 -19.40
N GLY A 125 -66.08 24.41 -19.44
CA GLY A 125 -66.86 24.82 -18.26
C GLY A 125 -66.15 25.79 -17.30
N LEU A 126 -64.86 26.07 -17.48
CA LEU A 126 -64.11 27.00 -16.62
C LEU A 126 -64.27 28.46 -17.07
N ASN A 127 -64.25 29.36 -16.09
CA ASN A 127 -64.18 30.79 -16.35
C ASN A 127 -62.74 31.23 -16.70
N LYS A 128 -62.57 32.50 -17.07
CA LYS A 128 -61.27 33.04 -17.50
C LYS A 128 -60.20 32.95 -16.40
N GLU A 129 -60.53 33.32 -15.16
CA GLU A 129 -59.59 33.31 -14.04
C GLU A 129 -59.15 31.90 -13.69
N GLU A 130 -60.08 30.94 -13.69
CA GLU A 130 -59.78 29.51 -13.46
C GLU A 130 -58.89 28.95 -14.57
N ARG A 131 -59.16 29.28 -15.83
CA ARG A 131 -58.33 28.89 -16.97
C ARG A 131 -56.90 29.44 -16.86
N ASP A 132 -56.76 30.71 -16.50
CA ASP A 132 -55.46 31.37 -16.33
C ASP A 132 -54.70 30.74 -15.14
N GLY A 133 -55.39 30.44 -14.03
CA GLY A 133 -54.83 29.76 -12.87
C GLY A 133 -54.34 28.34 -13.17
N ILE A 134 -55.18 27.51 -13.81
CA ILE A 134 -54.82 26.15 -14.22
C ILE A 134 -53.64 26.14 -15.19
N SER A 135 -53.62 27.05 -16.16
CA SER A 135 -52.51 27.20 -17.09
C SER A 135 -51.22 27.56 -16.34
N THR A 136 -51.31 28.50 -15.39
CA THR A 136 -50.18 28.93 -14.56
C THR A 136 -49.59 27.78 -13.76
N ILE A 137 -50.42 27.03 -13.04
CA ILE A 137 -49.98 25.86 -12.25
C ILE A 137 -49.35 24.81 -13.16
N SER A 138 -49.93 24.56 -14.33
CA SER A 138 -49.40 23.59 -15.30
C SER A 138 -47.98 23.94 -15.76
N TYR A 139 -47.70 25.22 -15.98
CA TYR A 139 -46.34 25.69 -16.31
C TYR A 139 -45.41 25.70 -15.10
N GLN A 140 -45.89 26.02 -13.90
CA GLN A 140 -45.10 25.90 -12.67
C GLN A 140 -44.64 24.45 -12.43
N ILE A 141 -45.53 23.48 -12.60
CA ILE A 141 -45.20 22.06 -12.53
C ILE A 141 -44.14 21.72 -13.59
N ARG A 142 -44.33 22.15 -14.84
CA ARG A 142 -43.39 21.87 -15.93
C ARG A 142 -42.00 22.44 -15.67
N ASP A 143 -41.94 23.73 -15.37
CA ASP A 143 -40.70 24.52 -15.49
C ASP A 143 -40.01 24.78 -14.14
N MET A 144 -40.74 24.80 -13.03
CA MET A 144 -40.20 25.26 -11.74
C MET A 144 -39.99 24.13 -10.74
N LEU A 145 -40.84 23.10 -10.73
CA LEU A 145 -40.68 21.98 -9.80
C LEU A 145 -39.60 20.99 -10.28
N PRO A 146 -38.91 20.27 -9.38
CA PRO A 146 -37.96 19.24 -9.80
C PRO A 146 -38.69 18.04 -10.40
N ALA A 147 -38.01 17.25 -11.24
CA ALA A 147 -38.56 15.96 -11.69
C ALA A 147 -38.89 15.06 -10.47
N PRO A 148 -39.88 14.15 -10.59
CA PRO A 148 -40.09 13.11 -9.59
C PRO A 148 -38.78 12.36 -9.31
N PRO A 149 -38.52 11.94 -8.05
CA PRO A 149 -37.30 11.23 -7.73
C PRO A 149 -37.24 9.89 -8.45
N GLU A 150 -36.05 9.55 -8.94
CA GLU A 150 -35.78 8.26 -9.59
C GLU A 150 -34.95 7.36 -8.68
N GLY A 151 -35.47 6.15 -8.43
CA GLY A 151 -34.75 5.11 -7.69
C GLY A 151 -33.61 4.47 -8.49
N LYS A 152 -33.61 4.60 -9.82
CA LYS A 152 -32.56 4.03 -10.68
C LYS A 152 -31.24 4.76 -10.42
N VAL A 153 -30.21 3.98 -10.12
CA VAL A 153 -28.86 4.47 -9.84
C VAL A 153 -27.84 3.45 -10.30
N SER A 154 -26.71 3.91 -10.85
CA SER A 154 -25.59 3.07 -11.24
C SER A 154 -24.25 3.73 -10.97
N ILE A 155 -23.28 2.93 -10.53
CA ILE A 155 -21.88 3.35 -10.41
C ILE A 155 -21.12 2.84 -11.63
N GLN A 156 -20.52 3.74 -12.40
CA GLN A 156 -19.81 3.43 -13.63
C GLN A 156 -18.33 3.87 -13.57
N PRO A 157 -17.38 3.10 -14.11
CA PRO A 157 -17.55 1.72 -14.60
C PRO A 157 -17.80 0.73 -13.45
N PRO A 158 -18.37 -0.46 -13.70
CA PRO A 158 -18.67 -1.45 -12.65
C PRO A 158 -17.41 -2.15 -12.12
N HIS A 159 -16.29 -2.06 -12.83
CA HIS A 159 -15.01 -2.65 -12.44
C HIS A 159 -13.85 -1.77 -12.86
N GLN A 160 -12.83 -1.68 -12.02
CA GLN A 160 -11.56 -1.03 -12.35
C GLN A 160 -10.36 -1.80 -11.83
N ASN A 161 -9.23 -1.65 -12.51
CA ASN A 161 -7.93 -2.07 -12.00
C ASN A 161 -7.23 -0.85 -11.39
N ALA A 162 -6.80 -0.95 -10.13
CA ALA A 162 -6.06 0.12 -9.48
C ALA A 162 -4.67 0.32 -10.10
N LYS A 163 -4.15 1.53 -10.00
CA LYS A 163 -2.84 1.95 -10.51
C LYS A 163 -1.99 2.52 -9.38
N TRP A 164 -0.70 2.23 -9.40
CA TRP A 164 0.23 2.79 -8.42
C TRP A 164 0.51 4.27 -8.69
N ASN A 165 0.38 5.10 -7.66
CA ASN A 165 0.78 6.50 -7.69
C ASN A 165 2.12 6.68 -6.97
N LYS A 166 3.17 7.05 -7.73
CA LYS A 166 4.52 7.23 -7.19
C LYS A 166 4.66 8.41 -6.22
N GLN A 167 3.81 9.44 -6.34
CA GLN A 167 3.88 10.65 -5.52
C GLN A 167 3.29 10.41 -4.14
N SER A 168 2.07 9.87 -4.09
CA SER A 168 1.39 9.56 -2.82
C SER A 168 1.81 8.23 -2.22
N LYS A 169 2.57 7.40 -2.96
CA LYS A 169 2.98 6.05 -2.55
C LYS A 169 1.77 5.19 -2.14
N SER A 170 0.69 5.29 -2.92
CA SER A 170 -0.57 4.56 -2.70
C SER A 170 -1.16 4.11 -4.04
N GLN A 171 -2.13 3.19 -3.99
CA GLN A 171 -2.86 2.75 -5.18
C GLN A 171 -4.13 3.56 -5.36
N TRP A 172 -4.48 3.88 -6.60
CA TRP A 172 -5.65 4.68 -6.94
C TRP A 172 -6.45 4.03 -8.06
N THR A 173 -7.76 4.08 -7.97
CA THR A 173 -8.63 3.84 -9.14
C THR A 173 -8.68 5.09 -10.01
N ASP A 174 -9.15 4.94 -11.26
CA ASP A 174 -9.69 6.08 -11.99
C ASP A 174 -11.05 6.48 -11.37
N VAL A 175 -11.74 7.44 -11.99
CA VAL A 175 -12.97 8.02 -11.43
C VAL A 175 -14.17 7.09 -11.67
N TYR A 176 -14.89 6.78 -10.59
CA TYR A 176 -16.24 6.27 -10.65
C TYR A 176 -17.25 7.42 -10.70
N GLN A 177 -18.25 7.27 -11.56
CA GLN A 177 -19.39 8.17 -11.75
C GLN A 177 -20.62 7.55 -11.09
N VAL A 178 -21.33 8.30 -10.26
CA VAL A 178 -22.62 7.87 -9.71
C VAL A 178 -23.72 8.47 -10.57
N GLU A 179 -24.23 7.69 -11.52
CA GLU A 179 -25.33 8.08 -12.40
C GLU A 179 -26.67 7.84 -11.68
N GLY A 180 -27.51 8.86 -11.56
CA GLY A 180 -28.82 8.76 -10.93
C GLY A 180 -29.26 10.07 -10.28
N ASP A 181 -30.41 10.05 -9.61
CA ASP A 181 -30.96 11.22 -8.93
C ASP A 181 -30.08 11.67 -7.75
N ALA A 182 -29.83 12.98 -7.65
CA ALA A 182 -29.01 13.55 -6.57
C ALA A 182 -29.61 13.41 -5.16
N ARG A 183 -30.88 13.01 -5.05
CA ARG A 183 -31.55 12.68 -3.77
C ARG A 183 -31.34 11.22 -3.37
N ASN A 184 -30.90 10.36 -4.31
CA ASN A 184 -30.73 8.93 -4.05
C ASN A 184 -29.34 8.66 -3.44
N LEU A 185 -29.32 8.32 -2.15
CA LEU A 185 -28.10 8.09 -1.37
C LEU A 185 -27.72 6.60 -1.37
N LEU A 186 -26.47 6.32 -1.66
CA LEU A 186 -25.86 5.00 -1.62
C LEU A 186 -24.92 4.92 -0.42
N LYS A 187 -25.13 3.93 0.44
CA LYS A 187 -24.29 3.69 1.64
C LYS A 187 -23.65 2.32 1.55
N PHE A 188 -22.34 2.24 1.78
CA PHE A 188 -21.59 1.00 1.76
C PHE A 188 -20.34 1.08 2.65
N THR A 189 -19.78 -0.08 2.99
CA THR A 189 -18.54 -0.19 3.78
C THR A 189 -17.31 -0.22 2.88
N LEU A 190 -16.18 0.27 3.38
CA LEU A 190 -14.87 0.20 2.72
C LEU A 190 -13.97 -0.79 3.47
N PRO A 191 -13.10 -1.53 2.78
CA PRO A 191 -12.15 -2.42 3.44
C PRO A 191 -11.07 -1.62 4.19
N THR A 192 -10.41 -2.27 5.15
CA THR A 192 -9.31 -1.67 5.92
C THR A 192 -8.21 -1.17 4.98
N GLY A 193 -7.66 0.02 5.25
CA GLY A 193 -6.62 0.62 4.41
C GLY A 193 -7.12 1.26 3.11
N VAL A 194 -8.44 1.31 2.87
CA VAL A 194 -9.03 1.97 1.70
C VAL A 194 -9.83 3.21 2.10
N ARG A 195 -9.63 4.29 1.32
CA ARG A 195 -10.35 5.56 1.44
C ARG A 195 -11.08 5.89 0.15
N LEU A 196 -12.26 6.48 0.28
CA LEU A 196 -12.99 7.08 -0.85
C LEU A 196 -12.79 8.58 -0.84
N HIS A 197 -12.40 9.13 -1.99
CA HIS A 197 -12.26 10.57 -2.22
C HIS A 197 -13.39 11.03 -3.14
N ASN A 198 -14.36 11.77 -2.61
CA ASN A 198 -15.44 12.35 -3.38
C ASN A 198 -14.94 13.64 -4.05
N LEU A 199 -14.95 13.67 -5.37
CA LEU A 199 -14.39 14.75 -6.19
C LEU A 199 -15.34 15.93 -6.35
N ILE A 200 -16.61 15.77 -6.01
CA ILE A 200 -17.62 16.85 -6.04
C ILE A 200 -17.64 17.59 -4.70
N THR A 201 -17.66 16.87 -3.58
CA THR A 201 -17.74 17.47 -2.24
C THR A 201 -16.38 17.72 -1.59
N GLY A 202 -15.31 17.10 -2.11
CA GLY A 202 -13.98 17.12 -1.49
C GLY A 202 -13.85 16.23 -0.25
N ALA A 203 -14.91 15.51 0.14
CA ALA A 203 -14.90 14.66 1.32
C ALA A 203 -14.02 13.42 1.12
N VAL A 204 -13.29 13.06 2.18
CA VAL A 204 -12.50 11.81 2.27
C VAL A 204 -13.13 10.93 3.34
N MET A 205 -13.46 9.70 2.98
CA MET A 205 -14.20 8.75 3.81
C MET A 205 -13.43 7.44 3.98
N GLN A 206 -13.59 6.78 5.12
CA GLN A 206 -12.93 5.52 5.47
C GLN A 206 -13.87 4.62 6.27
N SER A 207 -13.73 3.29 6.19
CA SER A 207 -14.60 2.26 6.80
C SER A 207 -16.05 2.24 6.32
N ALA A 208 -16.69 3.39 6.18
CA ALA A 208 -18.01 3.58 5.59
C ALA A 208 -18.01 4.80 4.67
N ALA A 209 -18.76 4.72 3.58
CA ALA A 209 -18.92 5.79 2.61
C ALA A 209 -20.39 6.04 2.31
N THR A 210 -20.71 7.30 1.98
CA THR A 210 -22.00 7.69 1.42
C THR A 210 -21.76 8.55 0.19
N VAL A 211 -22.37 8.17 -0.93
CA VAL A 211 -22.36 8.93 -2.19
C VAL A 211 -23.79 9.09 -2.69
N LYS A 212 -24.03 10.04 -3.60
CA LYS A 212 -25.36 10.27 -4.20
C LYS A 212 -25.29 10.35 -5.72
N GLY A 213 -26.43 10.29 -6.39
CA GLY A 213 -26.50 10.59 -7.83
C GLY A 213 -25.83 11.92 -8.19
N GLY A 214 -25.07 11.93 -9.27
CA GLY A 214 -24.24 13.05 -9.71
C GLY A 214 -22.87 13.16 -9.02
N ASP A 215 -22.58 12.37 -7.98
CA ASP A 215 -21.24 12.35 -7.40
C ASP A 215 -20.21 11.69 -8.32
N GLN A 216 -18.96 12.08 -8.13
CA GLN A 216 -17.78 11.45 -8.72
C GLN A 216 -16.82 11.09 -7.59
N PHE A 217 -16.24 9.89 -7.62
CA PHE A 217 -15.29 9.50 -6.59
C PHE A 217 -14.16 8.62 -7.14
N ARG A 218 -13.07 8.52 -6.38
CA ARG A 218 -12.00 7.56 -6.61
C ARG A 218 -11.66 6.85 -5.30
N LEU A 219 -11.18 5.62 -5.38
CA LEU A 219 -10.65 4.92 -4.24
C LEU A 219 -9.13 5.06 -4.17
N GLU A 220 -8.62 5.21 -2.95
CA GLU A 220 -7.21 5.14 -2.60
C GLU A 220 -6.99 3.94 -1.67
N ALA A 221 -5.97 3.13 -1.91
CA ALA A 221 -5.55 2.08 -1.01
C ALA A 221 -4.11 2.27 -0.51
N GLU A 222 -3.92 2.05 0.79
CA GLU A 222 -2.61 2.04 1.43
C GLU A 222 -1.71 0.91 0.91
N PRO A 223 -0.37 1.04 1.00
CA PRO A 223 0.56 -0.01 0.62
C PRO A 223 0.26 -1.35 1.30
N GLY A 224 0.25 -2.43 0.52
CA GLY A 224 -0.02 -3.79 1.00
C GLY A 224 -1.45 -4.27 0.82
N VAL A 225 -2.41 -3.37 0.52
CA VAL A 225 -3.75 -3.79 0.10
C VAL A 225 -3.65 -4.44 -1.29
N SER A 226 -4.18 -5.64 -1.44
CA SER A 226 -4.09 -6.44 -2.66
C SER A 226 -5.37 -7.23 -2.93
N GLY A 227 -5.52 -7.70 -4.18
CA GLY A 227 -6.58 -8.60 -4.60
C GLY A 227 -7.91 -7.90 -4.93
N HIS A 228 -8.92 -8.73 -5.14
CA HIS A 228 -10.25 -8.29 -5.56
C HIS A 228 -11.09 -7.80 -4.38
N TRP A 229 -11.70 -6.62 -4.53
CA TRP A 229 -12.75 -6.16 -3.63
C TRP A 229 -14.00 -5.74 -4.42
N THR A 230 -15.17 -6.11 -3.89
CA THR A 230 -16.47 -5.68 -4.38
C THR A 230 -17.24 -4.96 -3.28
N SER A 231 -17.99 -3.92 -3.66
CA SER A 231 -18.93 -3.27 -2.76
C SER A 231 -20.08 -4.17 -2.33
N GLY A 232 -20.30 -5.28 -3.05
CA GLY A 232 -21.56 -6.00 -3.06
C GLY A 232 -22.69 -5.16 -3.65
N LYS A 233 -23.91 -5.68 -3.60
CA LYS A 233 -25.10 -4.96 -4.04
C LYS A 233 -25.44 -3.82 -3.08
N ILE A 234 -25.46 -2.60 -3.60
CA ILE A 234 -25.79 -1.38 -2.86
C ILE A 234 -27.20 -0.94 -3.24
N LYS A 235 -28.06 -0.77 -2.23
CA LYS A 235 -29.40 -0.19 -2.40
C LYS A 235 -29.33 1.33 -2.28
N GLY A 236 -29.99 2.02 -3.19
CA GLY A 236 -30.27 3.45 -3.06
C GLY A 236 -31.34 3.72 -1.98
N SER A 237 -31.27 4.89 -1.35
CA SER A 237 -32.29 5.36 -0.41
C SER A 237 -33.66 5.61 -1.06
N ILE A 238 -33.70 5.71 -2.39
CA ILE A 238 -34.92 5.80 -3.20
C ILE A 238 -35.00 4.53 -4.03
N GLN A 239 -36.15 3.86 -4.02
CA GLN A 239 -36.37 2.57 -4.70
C GLN A 239 -37.55 2.64 -5.68
N GLU A 240 -38.27 3.75 -5.69
CA GLU A 240 -39.43 4.01 -6.53
C GLU A 240 -39.01 4.79 -7.77
N THR A 241 -39.51 4.37 -8.93
CA THR A 241 -39.47 5.19 -10.15
C THR A 241 -40.91 5.44 -10.59
N TYR A 242 -41.34 6.70 -10.51
CA TYR A 242 -42.70 7.10 -10.83
C TYR A 242 -42.94 7.12 -12.34
N MET A 243 -44.11 6.65 -12.75
CA MET A 243 -44.54 6.65 -14.16
C MET A 243 -46.03 6.93 -14.26
N SER A 244 -46.43 7.66 -15.31
CA SER A 244 -47.83 7.78 -15.67
C SER A 244 -48.27 6.58 -16.49
N PHE A 245 -49.51 6.17 -16.29
CA PHE A 245 -50.15 5.16 -17.13
C PHE A 245 -51.53 5.65 -17.55
N LEU A 246 -52.03 5.04 -18.62
CA LEU A 246 -53.27 5.43 -19.29
C LEU A 246 -54.15 4.22 -19.50
N ILE A 247 -55.41 4.35 -19.12
CA ILE A 247 -56.48 3.47 -19.57
C ILE A 247 -57.14 4.13 -20.77
N ARG A 248 -57.26 3.37 -21.87
CA ARG A 248 -58.06 3.73 -23.05
C ARG A 248 -59.25 2.77 -23.14
N PRO A 249 -60.43 3.14 -22.58
CA PRO A 249 -61.63 2.34 -22.72
C PRO A 249 -62.00 2.16 -24.21
N PRO A 250 -62.59 1.03 -24.61
CA PRO A 250 -63.07 0.87 -25.98
C PRO A 250 -64.24 1.83 -26.27
N GLY A 251 -64.26 2.43 -27.46
CA GLY A 251 -65.31 3.38 -27.87
C GLY A 251 -64.88 4.84 -27.81
N ASP A 252 -65.83 5.75 -27.53
CA ASP A 252 -65.61 7.22 -27.46
C ASP A 252 -65.55 7.73 -26.00
N ASP A 253 -65.27 6.84 -25.06
CA ASP A 253 -65.08 7.18 -23.65
C ASP A 253 -63.71 7.82 -23.42
N GLN A 254 -63.63 8.65 -22.39
CA GLN A 254 -62.44 9.41 -22.03
C GLN A 254 -61.29 8.50 -21.59
N ALA A 255 -60.06 8.87 -21.96
CA ALA A 255 -58.88 8.28 -21.38
C ALA A 255 -58.75 8.69 -19.89
N VAL A 256 -58.37 7.73 -19.05
CA VAL A 256 -58.15 7.95 -17.61
C VAL A 256 -56.68 7.68 -17.29
N GLY A 257 -56.01 8.68 -16.72
CA GLY A 257 -54.61 8.60 -16.34
C GLY A 257 -54.40 8.44 -14.83
N GLY A 258 -53.40 7.67 -14.43
CA GLY A 258 -53.00 7.52 -13.04
C GLY A 258 -51.48 7.50 -12.86
N LEU A 259 -51.04 7.68 -11.61
CA LEU A 259 -49.64 7.54 -11.21
C LEU A 259 -49.39 6.13 -10.71
N ALA A 260 -48.44 5.43 -11.32
CA ALA A 260 -47.86 4.21 -10.78
C ALA A 260 -46.41 4.47 -10.38
N TYR A 261 -45.84 3.54 -9.63
CA TYR A 261 -44.40 3.46 -9.48
C TYR A 261 -43.95 2.05 -9.82
N HIS A 262 -42.80 1.97 -10.45
CA HIS A 262 -42.09 0.71 -10.55
C HIS A 262 -41.33 0.48 -9.27
N ARG A 263 -41.48 -0.71 -8.70
CA ARG A 263 -40.65 -1.21 -7.61
C ARG A 263 -40.09 -2.54 -8.09
N GLU A 264 -38.92 -2.50 -8.73
CA GLU A 264 -38.16 -3.74 -8.92
C GLU A 264 -37.88 -4.38 -7.56
N PRO A 265 -37.66 -5.70 -7.51
CA PRO A 265 -37.42 -6.39 -6.26
C PRO A 265 -36.38 -5.65 -5.42
N GLU A 266 -35.29 -5.17 -6.04
CA GLU A 266 -34.33 -4.21 -5.45
C GLU A 266 -33.56 -3.45 -6.56
N LEU A 267 -33.72 -2.12 -6.68
CA LEU A 267 -32.86 -1.31 -7.54
C LEU A 267 -31.50 -1.17 -6.86
N THR A 268 -30.54 -1.98 -7.31
CA THR A 268 -29.19 -2.03 -6.76
C THR A 268 -28.13 -1.71 -7.80
N THR A 269 -27.03 -1.12 -7.35
CA THR A 269 -25.79 -1.00 -8.11
C THR A 269 -24.67 -1.73 -7.37
N GLU A 270 -23.65 -2.14 -8.10
CA GLU A 270 -22.42 -2.69 -7.53
C GLU A 270 -21.22 -2.15 -8.29
N PHE A 271 -20.07 -2.13 -7.63
CA PHE A 271 -18.81 -1.88 -8.30
C PHE A 271 -17.69 -2.67 -7.62
N SER A 272 -16.60 -2.86 -8.34
CA SER A 272 -15.45 -3.60 -7.85
C SER A 272 -14.13 -2.95 -8.28
N VAL A 273 -13.08 -3.27 -7.54
CA VAL A 273 -11.71 -2.90 -7.85
C VAL A 273 -10.80 -4.11 -7.68
N GLU A 274 -9.88 -4.27 -8.62
CA GLU A 274 -8.73 -5.17 -8.47
C GLU A 274 -7.53 -4.34 -8.00
N TRP A 275 -7.05 -4.61 -6.78
CA TRP A 275 -5.85 -3.98 -6.24
C TRP A 275 -4.60 -4.68 -6.75
N MET A 276 -3.58 -3.89 -7.06
CA MET A 276 -2.29 -4.41 -7.47
C MET A 276 -1.69 -5.25 -6.34
N SER A 277 -1.27 -6.46 -6.68
CA SER A 277 -0.57 -7.32 -5.74
C SER A 277 0.83 -6.75 -5.45
N GLN A 278 1.18 -6.72 -4.16
CA GLN A 278 2.45 -6.22 -3.66
C GLN A 278 3.02 -7.24 -2.67
N GLY A 279 4.34 -7.25 -2.52
CA GLY A 279 5.03 -8.12 -1.59
C GLY A 279 6.21 -7.43 -0.93
N LYS A 280 6.97 -8.17 -0.13
CA LYS A 280 8.21 -7.70 0.49
C LYS A 280 9.35 -8.68 0.28
N ILE A 281 10.56 -8.14 0.29
CA ILE A 281 11.79 -8.91 0.36
C ILE A 281 12.40 -8.67 1.74
N ARG A 282 12.67 -9.76 2.45
CA ARG A 282 13.29 -9.78 3.76
C ARG A 282 14.66 -10.42 3.67
N ILE A 283 15.63 -9.82 4.33
CA ILE A 283 17.00 -10.32 4.42
C ILE A 283 17.27 -10.66 5.88
N HIS A 284 17.84 -11.84 6.10
CA HIS A 284 18.49 -12.22 7.33
C HIS A 284 19.98 -12.36 7.05
N LYS A 285 20.77 -11.47 7.63
CA LYS A 285 22.20 -11.36 7.45
C LYS A 285 22.92 -12.02 8.62
N VAL A 286 23.74 -13.01 8.32
CA VAL A 286 24.46 -13.79 9.34
C VAL A 286 25.94 -13.94 9.02
N SER A 287 26.72 -14.30 10.05
CA SER A 287 28.10 -14.78 9.87
C SER A 287 28.10 -16.14 9.17
N GLY A 288 29.03 -16.32 8.23
CA GLY A 288 29.30 -17.60 7.62
C GLY A 288 29.92 -18.62 8.58
N GLU A 289 30.57 -18.17 9.65
CA GLU A 289 31.32 -19.04 10.55
C GLU A 289 30.44 -19.71 11.62
N ASP A 290 29.53 -18.95 12.24
CA ASP A 290 28.71 -19.45 13.35
C ASP A 290 27.22 -19.10 13.27
N GLY A 291 26.80 -18.42 12.20
CA GLY A 291 25.40 -18.08 11.97
C GLY A 291 24.85 -16.96 12.84
N ARG A 292 25.67 -16.24 13.61
CA ARG A 292 25.20 -15.08 14.39
C ARG A 292 24.65 -13.98 13.48
N ALA A 293 23.68 -13.22 13.98
CA ALA A 293 23.14 -12.04 13.30
C ALA A 293 24.20 -10.95 13.08
N LEU A 294 24.17 -10.30 11.92
CA LEU A 294 25.08 -9.19 11.58
C LEU A 294 24.32 -7.92 11.20
N ALA A 295 24.53 -6.87 11.98
CA ALA A 295 23.97 -5.55 11.74
C ALA A 295 24.81 -4.71 10.76
N GLY A 296 24.17 -3.74 10.11
CA GLY A 296 24.84 -2.71 9.32
C GLY A 296 25.24 -3.10 7.90
N ALA A 297 24.85 -4.30 7.42
CA ALA A 297 24.92 -4.61 5.99
C ALA A 297 23.92 -3.75 5.22
N GLU A 298 24.35 -3.12 4.11
CA GLU A 298 23.50 -2.31 3.25
C GLU A 298 23.21 -3.05 1.94
N PHE A 299 21.94 -3.11 1.55
CA PHE A 299 21.48 -3.78 0.34
C PHE A 299 20.75 -2.81 -0.60
N GLY A 300 20.89 -3.06 -1.89
CA GLY A 300 20.09 -2.45 -2.95
C GLY A 300 19.23 -3.51 -3.63
N ILE A 301 17.94 -3.22 -3.80
CA ILE A 301 17.01 -4.06 -4.55
C ILE A 301 16.76 -3.39 -5.90
N TYR A 302 17.02 -4.11 -6.97
CA TYR A 302 16.90 -3.63 -8.34
C TYR A 302 15.84 -4.42 -9.07
N ALA A 303 15.02 -3.78 -9.90
CA ALA A 303 14.16 -4.50 -10.83
C ALA A 303 15.03 -5.24 -11.84
N ARG A 304 14.85 -6.56 -12.01
CA ARG A 304 15.61 -7.31 -13.04
C ARG A 304 15.12 -6.92 -14.43
N ASP A 305 13.81 -7.00 -14.60
CA ASP A 305 13.11 -6.64 -15.84
C ASP A 305 12.32 -5.35 -15.65
N ARG A 306 11.81 -4.78 -16.75
CA ARG A 306 10.84 -3.70 -16.67
C ARG A 306 9.55 -4.20 -16.02
N ILE A 307 9.10 -3.50 -14.99
CA ILE A 307 7.88 -3.80 -14.25
C ILE A 307 6.80 -2.81 -14.68
N GLU A 308 5.82 -3.31 -15.41
CA GLU A 308 4.66 -2.54 -15.87
C GLU A 308 3.38 -3.27 -15.44
N LYS A 309 2.46 -2.54 -14.79
CA LYS A 309 1.16 -3.08 -14.35
C LYS A 309 0.08 -2.07 -14.68
N ASN A 310 -1.04 -2.53 -15.25
CA ASN A 310 -2.20 -1.70 -15.57
C ASN A 310 -1.85 -0.43 -16.37
N GLY A 311 -0.92 -0.57 -17.33
CA GLY A 311 -0.44 0.53 -18.19
C GLY A 311 0.50 1.53 -17.50
N VAL A 312 0.92 1.26 -16.25
CA VAL A 312 1.84 2.11 -15.50
C VAL A 312 3.19 1.42 -15.35
N VAL A 313 4.24 2.11 -15.80
CA VAL A 313 5.63 1.68 -15.60
C VAL A 313 6.05 1.97 -14.17
N LEU A 314 6.19 0.91 -13.38
CA LEU A 314 6.57 1.01 -11.98
C LEU A 314 8.09 1.16 -11.85
N ALA A 315 8.84 0.36 -12.59
CA ALA A 315 10.30 0.41 -12.65
C ALA A 315 10.83 -0.08 -14.01
N ASP A 316 11.92 0.52 -14.49
CA ASP A 316 12.66 -0.01 -15.64
C ASP A 316 13.67 -1.08 -15.22
N ALA A 317 14.10 -1.92 -16.17
CA ALA A 317 15.12 -2.94 -15.93
C ALA A 317 16.42 -2.31 -15.39
N GLY A 318 16.97 -2.87 -14.32
CA GLY A 318 18.16 -2.36 -13.64
C GLY A 318 17.91 -1.15 -12.72
N GLN A 319 16.68 -0.65 -12.60
CA GLN A 319 16.38 0.47 -11.71
C GLN A 319 16.43 0.03 -10.24
N LEU A 320 17.11 0.83 -9.40
CA LEU A 320 17.06 0.68 -7.95
C LEU A 320 15.66 1.04 -7.43
N VAL A 321 14.97 0.08 -6.82
CA VAL A 321 13.60 0.27 -6.29
C VAL A 321 13.56 0.41 -4.77
N ALA A 322 14.54 -0.14 -4.05
CA ALA A 322 14.64 0.01 -2.61
C ALA A 322 16.09 -0.13 -2.12
N LYS A 323 16.36 0.49 -0.96
CA LYS A 323 17.56 0.24 -0.16
C LYS A 323 17.13 -0.17 1.24
N LEU A 324 17.88 -1.06 1.86
CA LEU A 324 17.65 -1.47 3.24
C LEU A 324 18.98 -1.73 3.95
N THR A 325 18.97 -1.57 5.27
CA THR A 325 20.11 -1.83 6.15
C THR A 325 19.66 -2.81 7.21
N THR A 326 20.53 -3.76 7.56
CA THR A 326 20.22 -4.77 8.57
C THR A 326 20.38 -4.23 9.99
N ASP A 327 19.43 -4.60 10.84
CA ASP A 327 19.38 -4.22 12.26
C ASP A 327 20.23 -5.14 13.17
N GLU A 328 20.14 -4.97 14.49
CA GLU A 328 20.86 -5.77 15.48
C GLU A 328 20.52 -7.27 15.44
N ALA A 329 19.33 -7.63 14.97
CA ALA A 329 18.93 -9.01 14.74
C ALA A 329 19.37 -9.53 13.37
N GLY A 330 20.16 -8.74 12.61
CA GLY A 330 20.59 -9.07 11.25
C GLY A 330 19.46 -8.98 10.24
N MET A 331 18.32 -8.37 10.59
CA MET A 331 17.13 -8.35 9.77
C MET A 331 17.03 -7.05 8.99
N GLY A 332 16.60 -7.15 7.73
CA GLY A 332 16.28 -6.00 6.90
C GLY A 332 15.08 -6.30 6.01
N GLU A 333 14.16 -5.36 5.87
CA GLU A 333 12.93 -5.57 5.11
C GLU A 333 12.69 -4.42 4.12
N SER A 334 12.29 -4.78 2.91
CA SER A 334 11.93 -3.79 1.90
C SER A 334 10.59 -3.11 2.20
N PRO A 335 10.35 -1.90 1.66
CA PRO A 335 8.99 -1.43 1.45
C PRO A 335 8.17 -2.41 0.60
N TYR A 336 6.87 -2.17 0.47
CA TYR A 336 6.05 -2.92 -0.47
C TYR A 336 6.53 -2.72 -1.91
N LEU A 337 6.86 -3.82 -2.56
CA LEU A 337 7.30 -3.88 -3.95
C LEU A 337 6.21 -4.52 -4.81
N PRO A 338 6.08 -4.16 -6.10
CA PRO A 338 5.18 -4.86 -7.01
C PRO A 338 5.43 -6.37 -7.01
N SER A 339 4.38 -7.19 -6.88
CA SER A 339 4.52 -8.64 -6.98
C SER A 339 4.43 -9.12 -8.44
N GLU A 340 4.60 -10.43 -8.62
CA GLU A 340 4.69 -11.10 -9.90
C GLU A 340 5.80 -10.48 -10.76
N ALA A 341 6.98 -10.29 -10.16
CA ALA A 341 8.13 -9.61 -10.74
C ALA A 341 9.46 -10.18 -10.23
N TYR A 342 10.50 -10.06 -11.05
CA TYR A 342 11.87 -10.47 -10.71
C TYR A 342 12.71 -9.29 -10.25
N TYR A 343 13.49 -9.53 -9.20
CA TYR A 343 14.38 -8.57 -8.57
C TYR A 343 15.80 -9.12 -8.47
N LEU A 344 16.78 -8.22 -8.44
CA LEU A 344 18.16 -8.50 -8.07
C LEU A 344 18.48 -7.82 -6.74
N VAL A 345 18.81 -8.61 -5.73
CA VAL A 345 19.21 -8.13 -4.40
C VAL A 345 20.72 -8.12 -4.32
N LYS A 346 21.32 -6.94 -4.23
CA LYS A 346 22.78 -6.76 -4.19
C LYS A 346 23.21 -6.27 -2.83
N GLU A 347 24.23 -6.90 -2.26
CA GLU A 347 24.92 -6.32 -1.11
C GLU A 347 25.80 -5.18 -1.61
N LEU A 348 25.61 -3.99 -1.04
CA LEU A 348 26.35 -2.77 -1.40
C LEU A 348 27.50 -2.55 -0.44
N LYS A 349 27.32 -2.96 0.81
CA LYS A 349 28.29 -2.81 1.89
C LYS A 349 28.09 -3.93 2.91
N ALA A 350 29.17 -4.65 3.20
CA ALA A 350 29.20 -5.66 4.25
C ALA A 350 29.20 -5.00 5.65
N PRO A 351 28.78 -5.73 6.70
CA PRO A 351 29.00 -5.37 8.09
C PRO A 351 30.49 -5.08 8.38
N ASP A 352 30.74 -4.29 9.42
CA ASP A 352 32.11 -3.95 9.81
C ASP A 352 32.94 -5.21 10.09
N GLY A 353 34.12 -5.30 9.48
CA GLY A 353 34.99 -6.48 9.56
C GLY A 353 34.61 -7.69 8.71
N TYR A 354 33.51 -7.66 7.96
CA TYR A 354 33.12 -8.75 7.07
C TYR A 354 33.47 -8.45 5.61
N GLY A 355 33.67 -9.52 4.82
CA GLY A 355 33.91 -9.45 3.39
C GLY A 355 32.61 -9.56 2.58
N ILE A 356 32.60 -8.97 1.38
CA ILE A 356 31.52 -9.15 0.39
C ILE A 356 32.05 -9.98 -0.78
N THR A 357 31.32 -11.02 -1.17
CA THR A 357 31.69 -11.87 -2.32
C THR A 357 31.31 -11.22 -3.65
N GLU A 358 31.96 -11.62 -4.74
CA GLU A 358 31.60 -11.11 -6.08
C GLU A 358 30.18 -11.46 -6.50
N ASP A 359 29.66 -12.61 -6.05
CA ASP A 359 28.28 -13.01 -6.35
C ASP A 359 27.26 -12.15 -5.61
N LEU A 360 27.52 -11.78 -4.34
CA LEU A 360 26.67 -10.84 -3.60
C LEU A 360 26.70 -9.43 -4.17
N LYS A 361 27.81 -9.01 -4.79
CA LYS A 361 27.89 -7.74 -5.56
C LYS A 361 27.08 -7.80 -6.85
N LYS A 362 27.13 -8.92 -7.57
CA LYS A 362 26.36 -9.12 -8.81
C LYS A 362 24.87 -9.17 -8.53
N GLY A 363 24.49 -9.82 -7.42
CA GLY A 363 23.15 -9.87 -6.87
C GLY A 363 22.52 -11.25 -6.94
N CYS A 364 21.69 -11.55 -5.94
CA CYS A 364 20.83 -12.72 -5.93
C CYS A 364 19.52 -12.41 -6.67
N GLU A 365 19.16 -13.24 -7.64
CA GLU A 365 17.87 -13.14 -8.31
C GLU A 365 16.75 -13.69 -7.42
N VAL A 366 15.65 -12.95 -7.37
CA VAL A 366 14.47 -13.29 -6.56
C VAL A 366 13.21 -13.05 -7.37
N TYR A 367 12.32 -14.03 -7.39
CA TYR A 367 10.95 -13.83 -7.84
C TYR A 367 10.04 -13.53 -6.66
N LEU A 368 9.40 -12.35 -6.68
CA LEU A 368 8.42 -11.95 -5.68
C LEU A 368 7.02 -12.15 -6.26
N GLY A 369 6.21 -13.00 -5.65
CA GLY A 369 4.89 -13.36 -6.18
C GLY A 369 4.13 -14.31 -5.27
N ASN A 370 2.99 -14.80 -5.74
CA ASN A 370 2.07 -15.62 -4.95
C ASN A 370 2.63 -17.02 -4.63
N GLN A 371 3.73 -17.39 -5.28
CA GLN A 371 4.50 -18.62 -5.05
C GLN A 371 5.57 -18.45 -3.96
N SER A 372 5.70 -17.26 -3.36
CA SER A 372 6.62 -17.04 -2.25
C SER A 372 6.27 -17.91 -1.04
N GLU A 373 7.29 -18.41 -0.34
CA GLU A 373 7.14 -19.37 0.75
C GLU A 373 6.36 -18.82 1.96
N ILE A 374 6.38 -17.50 2.16
CA ILE A 374 5.80 -16.84 3.31
C ILE A 374 4.69 -15.90 2.84
N MET A 375 3.51 -16.01 3.46
CA MET A 375 2.38 -15.10 3.29
C MET A 375 2.03 -14.46 4.63
N GLU A 376 2.22 -13.15 4.74
CA GLU A 376 1.89 -12.38 5.95
C GLU A 376 0.68 -11.49 5.68
N ASN A 377 -0.46 -11.78 6.31
CA ASN A 377 -1.72 -11.06 6.08
C ASN A 377 -2.12 -10.98 4.58
N GLY A 378 -1.85 -12.03 3.81
CA GLY A 378 -2.12 -12.06 2.36
C GLY A 378 -1.06 -11.38 1.49
N VAL A 379 0.02 -10.86 2.09
CA VAL A 379 1.16 -10.25 1.39
C VAL A 379 2.27 -11.31 1.22
N PRO A 380 2.74 -11.60 -0.01
CA PRO A 380 3.88 -12.47 -0.21
C PRO A 380 5.18 -11.84 0.31
N VAL A 381 5.95 -12.63 1.03
CA VAL A 381 7.28 -12.27 1.54
C VAL A 381 8.30 -13.29 1.06
N VAL A 382 9.37 -12.80 0.42
CA VAL A 382 10.54 -13.64 0.13
C VAL A 382 11.63 -13.36 1.14
N ALA A 383 12.03 -14.39 1.88
CA ALA A 383 13.13 -14.31 2.83
C ALA A 383 14.43 -14.84 2.22
N LEU A 384 15.50 -14.06 2.31
CA LEU A 384 16.84 -14.43 1.90
C LEU A 384 17.74 -14.55 3.13
N ASN A 385 18.47 -15.65 3.25
CA ASN A 385 19.50 -15.83 4.26
C ASN A 385 20.88 -15.59 3.64
N ILE A 386 21.53 -14.47 3.98
CA ILE A 386 22.77 -14.00 3.33
C ILE A 386 23.94 -14.05 4.31
N LYS A 387 24.98 -14.80 3.95
CA LYS A 387 26.18 -15.03 4.77
C LYS A 387 27.35 -14.20 4.30
N ASN A 388 28.10 -13.62 5.24
CA ASN A 388 29.42 -13.04 4.97
C ASN A 388 30.44 -13.68 5.90
N ASP A 389 31.65 -13.83 5.38
CA ASP A 389 32.77 -14.35 6.16
C ASP A 389 33.53 -13.20 6.83
N LEU A 390 33.97 -13.46 8.06
CA LEU A 390 34.82 -12.55 8.80
C LEU A 390 36.15 -12.38 8.04
N LYS A 391 36.62 -11.14 7.91
CA LYS A 391 37.90 -10.87 7.24
C LYS A 391 39.04 -11.54 7.99
N ARG A 392 40.06 -11.91 7.21
CA ARG A 392 41.32 -12.48 7.69
C ARG A 392 42.44 -11.47 7.57
N CYS A 393 43.06 -11.22 8.71
CA CYS A 393 44.08 -10.23 8.96
C CYS A 393 45.49 -10.86 8.94
N ASP A 394 46.52 -10.02 8.80
CA ASP A 394 47.91 -10.40 9.04
C ASP A 394 48.58 -9.45 10.05
N LEU A 395 49.71 -9.90 10.61
CA LEU A 395 50.56 -9.11 11.48
C LEU A 395 52.01 -9.59 11.33
N THR A 396 52.93 -8.68 11.06
CA THR A 396 54.36 -8.97 10.98
C THR A 396 55.10 -8.41 12.19
N ILE A 397 55.79 -9.29 12.92
CA ILE A 397 56.70 -8.89 13.99
C ILE A 397 58.13 -8.90 13.45
N LYS A 398 58.77 -7.74 13.38
CA LYS A 398 60.17 -7.59 13.01
C LYS A 398 61.04 -7.63 14.26
N LYS A 399 61.87 -8.66 14.40
CA LYS A 399 62.86 -8.78 15.47
C LYS A 399 64.17 -8.13 15.06
N VAL A 400 64.75 -7.29 15.91
CA VAL A 400 66.06 -6.66 15.66
C VAL A 400 67.00 -6.92 16.84
N ILE A 401 68.23 -7.35 16.54
CA ILE A 401 69.35 -7.48 17.48
C ILE A 401 70.64 -6.96 16.85
N ARG A 402 71.66 -6.65 17.66
CA ARG A 402 72.99 -6.29 17.15
C ARG A 402 73.82 -7.53 16.90
N ARG A 403 74.60 -7.55 15.82
CA ARG A 403 75.59 -8.61 15.56
C ARG A 403 76.59 -8.76 16.71
N SER A 404 77.02 -7.64 17.31
CA SER A 404 77.95 -7.60 18.45
C SER A 404 77.40 -8.31 19.68
N ASP A 405 76.07 -8.39 19.80
CA ASP A 405 75.38 -8.99 20.94
C ASP A 405 75.24 -10.51 20.78
N ILE A 406 75.75 -11.10 19.69
CA ILE A 406 75.65 -12.55 19.45
C ILE A 406 76.96 -13.22 19.82
N VAL A 407 76.86 -14.14 20.78
CA VAL A 407 77.96 -15.03 21.18
C VAL A 407 77.57 -16.44 20.76
N TRP A 408 78.20 -16.96 19.71
CA TRP A 408 77.79 -18.24 19.09
C TRP A 408 77.96 -19.46 20.01
N ALA A 409 78.88 -19.39 20.98
CA ALA A 409 79.02 -20.41 22.03
C ALA A 409 77.75 -20.55 22.89
N ASN A 410 76.94 -19.48 22.96
CA ASN A 410 75.70 -19.44 23.72
C ASN A 410 74.52 -20.01 22.92
N GLY A 411 74.72 -20.51 21.70
CA GLY A 411 73.67 -20.93 20.77
C GLY A 411 73.12 -19.81 19.90
N ASN A 412 72.28 -20.18 18.92
CA ASN A 412 71.61 -19.21 18.05
C ASN A 412 70.57 -18.41 18.84
N PRO A 413 70.57 -17.06 18.78
CA PRO A 413 69.52 -16.26 19.38
C PRO A 413 68.17 -16.63 18.77
N THR A 414 67.25 -17.12 19.60
CA THR A 414 65.91 -17.51 19.20
C THR A 414 64.91 -16.72 20.03
N PHE A 415 63.96 -16.07 19.36
CA PHE A 415 62.91 -15.28 20.01
C PHE A 415 61.56 -15.86 19.67
N LEU A 416 60.70 -15.97 20.67
CA LEU A 416 59.34 -16.45 20.54
C LEU A 416 58.37 -15.29 20.74
N PHE A 417 57.37 -15.20 19.89
CA PHE A 417 56.35 -14.16 19.95
C PHE A 417 54.97 -14.77 20.12
N ARG A 418 54.15 -14.12 20.93
CA ARG A 418 52.73 -14.46 21.13
C ARG A 418 51.84 -13.34 20.62
N VAL A 419 50.82 -13.71 19.88
CA VAL A 419 49.72 -12.81 19.45
C VAL A 419 48.44 -13.41 20.00
N SER A 420 47.81 -12.73 20.97
CA SER A 420 46.58 -13.20 21.63
C SER A 420 45.51 -12.12 21.60
N GLY A 421 44.27 -12.47 21.29
CA GLY A 421 43.20 -11.49 21.25
C GLY A 421 41.84 -12.12 21.03
N VAL A 422 40.82 -11.25 21.01
CA VAL A 422 39.43 -11.61 20.75
C VAL A 422 39.06 -11.10 19.35
N ASP A 423 38.53 -11.98 18.51
CA ASP A 423 38.05 -11.58 17.18
C ASP A 423 36.72 -10.79 17.28
N LEU A 424 36.22 -10.28 16.15
CA LEU A 424 34.91 -9.60 16.12
C LEU A 424 33.72 -10.51 16.48
N GLU A 425 33.96 -11.81 16.51
CA GLU A 425 33.01 -12.82 16.92
C GLU A 425 33.13 -13.15 18.42
N GLY A 426 33.99 -12.47 19.19
CA GLY A 426 34.11 -12.74 20.62
C GLY A 426 34.87 -14.03 20.94
N ARG A 427 35.49 -14.69 19.95
CA ARG A 427 36.28 -15.90 20.17
C ARG A 427 37.73 -15.53 20.46
N GLU A 428 38.31 -16.20 21.44
CA GLU A 428 39.71 -16.03 21.81
C GLU A 428 40.63 -16.81 20.87
N HIS A 429 41.70 -16.14 20.43
CA HIS A 429 42.74 -16.73 19.60
C HIS A 429 44.10 -16.47 20.22
N THR A 430 45.00 -17.46 20.13
CA THR A 430 46.41 -17.30 20.49
C THR A 430 47.29 -17.98 19.45
N TYR A 431 48.24 -17.22 18.92
CA TYR A 431 49.22 -17.65 17.95
C TYR A 431 50.61 -17.49 18.51
N VAL A 432 51.50 -18.40 18.14
CA VAL A 432 52.90 -18.38 18.55
C VAL A 432 53.79 -18.62 17.33
N ARG A 433 54.82 -17.79 17.15
CA ARG A 433 55.87 -17.99 16.15
C ARG A 433 57.24 -17.65 16.72
N SER A 434 58.27 -18.31 16.21
CA SER A 434 59.66 -18.05 16.57
C SER A 434 60.47 -17.55 15.38
N VAL A 435 61.53 -16.80 15.66
CA VAL A 435 62.61 -16.49 14.71
C VAL A 435 63.94 -16.93 15.32
N GLU A 436 64.80 -17.51 14.49
CA GLU A 436 66.12 -18.02 14.90
C GLU A 436 67.22 -17.35 14.05
N PHE A 437 68.10 -16.61 14.72
CA PHE A 437 69.24 -15.93 14.10
C PHE A 437 70.41 -16.90 13.97
N THR A 438 70.42 -17.70 12.90
CA THR A 438 71.56 -18.59 12.61
C THR A 438 72.80 -17.78 12.20
N LYS A 439 73.99 -18.35 12.42
CA LYS A 439 75.25 -17.72 12.00
C LYS A 439 75.26 -17.33 10.53
N THR A 440 74.86 -18.25 9.65
CA THR A 440 74.78 -18.03 8.22
C THR A 440 73.82 -16.89 7.87
N TYR A 441 72.62 -16.89 8.45
CA TYR A 441 71.64 -15.84 8.19
C TYR A 441 72.17 -14.47 8.60
N VAL A 442 72.76 -14.39 9.79
CA VAL A 442 73.28 -13.14 10.33
C VAL A 442 74.42 -12.58 9.50
N GLU A 443 75.35 -13.42 9.05
CA GLU A 443 76.48 -12.98 8.21
C GLU A 443 76.02 -12.48 6.83
N GLN A 444 74.90 -12.99 6.32
CA GLN A 444 74.34 -12.58 5.03
C GLN A 444 73.41 -11.36 5.11
N ASN A 445 72.79 -11.10 6.26
CA ASN A 445 71.72 -10.10 6.42
C ASN A 445 72.07 -8.99 7.43
N ILE A 446 73.34 -8.86 7.80
CA ILE A 446 73.79 -7.76 8.65
C ILE A 446 73.69 -6.44 7.89
N GLU A 447 73.01 -5.47 8.50
CA GLU A 447 72.91 -4.11 7.99
C GLU A 447 74.20 -3.34 8.31
N TRP A 448 74.48 -2.28 7.55
CA TRP A 448 75.64 -1.40 7.79
C TRP A 448 75.65 -0.78 9.21
N THR A 449 74.49 -0.71 9.87
CA THR A 449 74.32 -0.25 11.25
C THR A 449 74.82 -1.25 12.31
N GLY A 450 75.19 -2.46 11.89
CA GLY A 450 75.54 -3.58 12.78
C GLY A 450 74.34 -4.32 13.35
N ASN A 451 73.11 -3.93 12.97
CA ASN A 451 71.90 -4.66 13.30
C ASN A 451 71.65 -5.80 12.32
N VAL A 452 70.93 -6.80 12.78
CA VAL A 452 70.34 -7.84 11.95
C VAL A 452 68.88 -7.97 12.34
N SER A 453 68.00 -8.22 11.35
CA SER A 453 66.57 -8.35 11.59
C SER A 453 65.97 -9.59 10.95
N MET A 454 64.90 -10.12 11.56
CA MET A 454 64.09 -11.22 11.05
C MET A 454 62.61 -10.93 11.25
N GLU A 455 61.75 -11.56 10.45
CA GLU A 455 60.30 -11.35 10.51
C GLU A 455 59.56 -12.63 10.93
N ALA A 456 58.67 -12.49 11.91
CA ALA A 456 57.64 -13.47 12.22
C ALA A 456 56.31 -12.97 11.64
N VAL A 457 55.86 -13.59 10.55
CA VAL A 457 54.58 -13.26 9.90
C VAL A 457 53.48 -14.16 10.46
N PHE A 458 52.43 -13.53 10.97
CA PHE A 458 51.18 -14.17 11.36
C PHE A 458 50.13 -13.89 10.29
N GLU A 459 49.63 -14.94 9.66
CA GLU A 459 48.63 -14.85 8.59
C GLU A 459 47.33 -15.49 9.06
N ASP A 460 46.25 -15.22 8.32
CA ASP A 460 44.93 -15.81 8.54
C ASP A 460 44.36 -15.59 9.95
N ILE A 461 44.67 -14.45 10.58
CA ILE A 461 44.13 -14.09 11.89
C ILE A 461 42.69 -13.58 11.68
N PRO A 462 41.65 -14.13 12.32
CA PRO A 462 40.31 -13.53 12.31
C PRO A 462 40.38 -12.08 12.78
N CYS A 463 39.83 -11.14 12.01
CA CYS A 463 40.00 -9.74 12.36
C CYS A 463 39.29 -9.41 13.69
N GLY A 464 39.94 -8.58 14.50
CA GLY A 464 39.49 -8.14 15.82
C GLY A 464 40.16 -6.83 16.19
N ARG A 465 39.59 -6.13 17.19
CA ARG A 465 40.01 -4.76 17.55
C ARG A 465 41.12 -4.71 18.60
N GLN A 466 41.38 -5.81 19.31
CA GLN A 466 42.31 -5.84 20.44
C GLN A 466 43.12 -7.13 20.46
N TYR A 467 44.17 -7.19 19.64
CA TYR A 467 45.19 -8.23 19.72
C TYR A 467 46.40 -7.75 20.53
N SER A 468 46.69 -8.41 21.63
CA SER A 468 47.94 -8.25 22.38
C SER A 468 49.09 -8.92 21.63
N VAL A 469 50.20 -8.20 21.51
CA VAL A 469 51.42 -8.68 20.84
C VAL A 469 52.57 -8.67 21.84
N SER A 470 53.20 -9.81 22.09
CA SER A 470 54.29 -9.87 23.06
C SER A 470 55.44 -10.74 22.58
N GLU A 471 56.63 -10.39 23.07
CA GLU A 471 57.78 -11.29 23.05
C GLU A 471 57.75 -12.13 24.33
N VAL A 472 57.98 -13.43 24.21
CA VAL A 472 58.13 -14.32 25.36
C VAL A 472 59.54 -14.16 25.90
N GLU A 473 59.68 -14.18 27.24
CA GLU A 473 60.97 -14.04 27.90
C GLU A 473 62.00 -14.99 27.31
N THR A 474 63.10 -14.41 26.84
CA THR A 474 64.22 -15.14 26.26
C THR A 474 65.43 -14.92 27.14
N ASN A 475 66.10 -16.00 27.55
CA ASN A 475 67.30 -15.90 28.37
C ASN A 475 68.36 -14.99 27.71
N ARG A 476 69.07 -14.19 28.52
CA ARG A 476 70.19 -13.30 28.15
C ARG A 476 69.89 -12.06 27.35
N TYR A 477 68.73 -11.97 26.74
CA TYR A 477 68.30 -10.78 26.02
C TYR A 477 67.19 -10.10 26.82
N VAL A 478 67.18 -8.77 26.78
CA VAL A 478 66.08 -7.98 27.33
C VAL A 478 65.47 -7.16 26.20
N LEU A 479 64.14 -7.06 26.24
CA LEU A 479 63.37 -6.19 25.36
C LEU A 479 63.70 -4.73 25.69
N GLN A 480 64.47 -4.12 24.81
CA GLN A 480 64.97 -2.76 24.98
C GLN A 480 63.98 -1.72 24.47
N ASN A 481 63.36 -1.99 23.32
CA ASN A 481 62.41 -1.07 22.71
C ASN A 481 61.39 -1.81 21.85
N VAL A 482 60.22 -1.19 21.67
CA VAL A 482 59.21 -1.59 20.69
C VAL A 482 58.81 -0.37 19.88
N ALA A 483 58.72 -0.50 18.56
CA ALA A 483 58.30 0.58 17.68
C ALA A 483 57.38 0.07 16.57
N SER A 484 56.45 0.90 16.14
CA SER A 484 55.65 0.69 14.93
C SER A 484 55.36 2.03 14.28
N ALA A 485 55.28 2.06 12.94
CA ALA A 485 54.78 3.20 12.18
C ALA A 485 53.26 3.14 11.97
N ASP A 486 52.65 2.01 12.32
CA ASP A 486 51.25 1.72 12.06
C ASP A 486 50.35 2.28 13.15
N LYS A 487 49.42 3.15 12.75
CA LYS A 487 48.50 3.84 13.68
C LYS A 487 47.56 2.90 14.44
N ASN A 488 47.35 1.70 13.91
CA ASN A 488 46.54 0.66 14.55
C ASN A 488 47.32 -0.15 15.60
N VAL A 489 48.61 0.13 15.79
CA VAL A 489 49.44 -0.47 16.84
C VAL A 489 49.68 0.56 17.94
N VAL A 490 49.18 0.29 19.13
CA VAL A 490 49.38 1.12 20.32
C VAL A 490 50.45 0.47 21.18
N ILE A 491 51.50 1.23 21.51
CA ILE A 491 52.63 0.79 22.32
C ILE A 491 52.70 1.66 23.57
N GLN A 492 52.79 1.02 24.74
CA GLN A 492 52.97 1.70 26.01
C GLN A 492 54.15 1.09 26.76
N ARG A 493 55.13 1.92 27.13
CA ARG A 493 56.20 1.53 28.04
C ARG A 493 55.72 1.65 29.48
N LYS A 494 55.81 0.56 30.24
CA LYS A 494 55.34 0.48 31.64
C LYS A 494 56.48 0.62 32.63
N THR A 495 57.64 0.03 32.34
CA THR A 495 58.84 0.13 33.19
C THR A 495 60.12 0.16 32.35
N GLU A 496 61.24 0.46 33.00
CA GLU A 496 62.57 0.39 32.40
C GLU A 496 62.98 -1.05 32.10
N SER A 497 63.70 -1.23 30.99
CA SER A 497 64.15 -2.54 30.55
C SER A 497 65.27 -3.05 31.45
N MET A 498 65.02 -4.13 32.21
CA MET A 498 65.98 -4.69 33.16
C MET A 498 65.98 -6.22 33.12
N TYR A 499 67.12 -6.83 33.48
CA TYR A 499 67.22 -8.28 33.66
C TYR A 499 66.17 -8.81 34.65
N GLY A 500 65.51 -9.92 34.32
CA GLY A 500 64.51 -10.57 35.17
C GLY A 500 63.12 -9.93 35.13
N ILE A 501 62.92 -8.87 34.35
CA ILE A 501 61.60 -8.33 34.05
C ILE A 501 61.14 -8.93 32.72
N VAL A 502 60.02 -9.66 32.74
CA VAL A 502 59.46 -10.27 31.52
C VAL A 502 59.00 -9.19 30.54
N PRO A 503 59.09 -9.41 29.21
CA PRO A 503 58.81 -8.37 28.21
C PRO A 503 57.43 -7.70 28.35
N GLU A 504 56.40 -8.44 28.74
CA GLU A 504 55.02 -7.95 28.94
C GLU A 504 54.89 -6.95 30.12
N GLN A 505 55.80 -7.00 31.09
CA GLN A 505 55.87 -6.01 32.17
C GLN A 505 56.59 -4.73 31.72
N ILE A 506 57.40 -4.78 30.65
CA ILE A 506 58.14 -3.64 30.10
C ILE A 506 57.26 -2.89 29.10
N PHE A 507 56.64 -3.60 28.15
CA PHE A 507 55.81 -3.01 27.10
C PHE A 507 54.44 -3.70 27.01
N THR A 508 53.40 -2.89 26.90
CA THR A 508 52.09 -3.34 26.41
C THR A 508 51.96 -2.94 24.95
N VAL A 509 51.70 -3.91 24.08
CA VAL A 509 51.49 -3.68 22.64
C VAL A 509 50.15 -4.26 22.25
N THR A 510 49.28 -3.43 21.69
CA THR A 510 47.96 -3.83 21.21
C THR A 510 47.78 -3.42 19.76
N ALA A 511 47.28 -4.31 18.92
CA ALA A 511 46.96 -4.07 17.53
C ALA A 511 45.44 -4.15 17.28
N ASP A 512 44.86 -3.10 16.70
CA ASP A 512 43.54 -3.14 16.07
C ASP A 512 43.72 -3.69 14.65
N LEU A 513 43.63 -5.00 14.50
CA LEU A 513 43.81 -5.64 13.19
C LEU A 513 42.66 -5.33 12.23
N LEU A 514 41.48 -4.96 12.74
CA LEU A 514 40.39 -4.51 11.89
C LEU A 514 40.68 -3.16 11.23
N GLN A 515 41.32 -2.23 11.93
CA GLN A 515 41.66 -0.91 11.38
C GLN A 515 42.64 -1.01 10.19
N LYS A 516 43.56 -1.99 10.22
CA LYS A 516 44.50 -2.28 9.14
C LYS A 516 44.65 -3.80 8.93
N PRO A 517 43.74 -4.43 8.16
CA PRO A 517 43.71 -5.89 8.03
C PRO A 517 44.94 -6.50 7.39
N LYS A 518 45.67 -5.76 6.55
CA LYS A 518 46.84 -6.25 5.83
C LYS A 518 48.03 -5.30 6.01
N GLY A 519 49.22 -5.89 6.16
CA GLY A 519 50.48 -5.20 6.35
C GLY A 519 50.64 -4.51 7.71
N SER A 520 49.94 -4.96 8.77
CA SER A 520 50.20 -4.47 10.12
C SER A 520 51.57 -4.96 10.60
N SER A 521 52.36 -4.09 11.21
CA SER A 521 53.74 -4.42 11.59
C SER A 521 54.15 -3.83 12.93
N VAL A 522 55.03 -4.54 13.65
CA VAL A 522 55.64 -4.05 14.89
C VAL A 522 57.08 -4.56 15.01
N THR A 523 57.99 -3.69 15.45
CA THR A 523 59.42 -4.00 15.56
C THR A 523 59.84 -4.09 17.03
N PHE A 524 60.46 -5.21 17.40
CA PHE A 524 60.97 -5.50 18.74
C PHE A 524 62.50 -5.50 18.75
N PHE A 525 63.11 -4.65 19.57
CA PHE A 525 64.56 -4.50 19.68
C PHE A 525 65.08 -5.14 20.98
N ASN A 526 65.98 -6.12 20.87
CA ASN A 526 66.61 -6.70 22.05
C ASN A 526 68.10 -6.38 22.14
N LYS A 527 68.57 -6.29 23.38
CA LYS A 527 69.97 -6.14 23.74
C LYS A 527 70.42 -7.31 24.61
N LYS A 528 71.62 -7.85 24.35
CA LYS A 528 72.21 -8.86 25.24
C LYS A 528 72.72 -8.23 26.52
N ILE A 529 72.39 -8.84 27.66
CA ILE A 529 72.71 -8.32 29.00
C ILE A 529 73.40 -9.34 29.90
N ARG A 530 73.44 -10.63 29.52
CA ARG A 530 74.24 -11.67 30.19
C ARG A 530 75.24 -12.31 29.25
N TRP A 531 76.47 -12.47 29.73
CA TRP A 531 77.63 -12.93 28.96
C TRP A 531 78.29 -14.19 29.57
N ASP A 532 77.60 -14.88 30.48
CA ASP A 532 78.04 -16.09 31.19
C ASP A 532 78.04 -17.38 30.31
N ASP A 533 78.74 -18.42 30.77
CA ASP A 533 79.28 -19.57 29.99
C ASP A 533 78.30 -20.71 29.58
N TRP A 534 76.99 -20.61 29.85
CA TRP A 534 76.03 -21.70 29.54
C TRP A 534 75.53 -21.68 28.06
N SER A 535 75.06 -22.77 27.46
CA SER A 535 74.58 -22.80 26.06
C SER A 535 73.04 -22.83 25.93
N HIS A 536 72.44 -22.22 24.88
CA HIS A 536 70.99 -22.15 24.60
C HIS A 536 70.50 -23.15 23.53
N ASN A 537 70.88 -24.41 23.62
CA ASN A 537 70.43 -25.46 22.69
C ASN A 537 69.18 -26.22 23.19
N SER A 538 68.39 -25.63 24.09
CA SER A 538 67.31 -26.34 24.81
C SER A 538 65.90 -25.82 24.58
N ILE A 539 65.66 -24.88 23.64
CA ILE A 539 64.27 -24.57 23.25
C ILE A 539 63.76 -25.73 22.40
N VAL A 540 63.04 -26.64 23.05
CA VAL A 540 62.22 -27.64 22.38
C VAL A 540 60.88 -26.99 22.07
N ILE A 541 60.68 -26.61 20.80
CA ILE A 541 59.35 -26.29 20.30
C ILE A 541 58.64 -27.63 20.13
N ASN A 542 57.70 -27.95 21.02
CA ASN A 542 56.84 -29.10 20.83
C ASN A 542 55.61 -28.64 20.02
N PRO A 543 55.53 -28.91 18.71
CA PRO A 543 54.35 -28.54 17.94
C PRO A 543 53.18 -29.42 18.37
N VAL A 544 52.41 -28.95 19.35
CA VAL A 544 51.14 -29.58 19.70
C VAL A 544 50.14 -29.20 18.61
N LYS A 545 49.92 -30.09 17.65
CA LYS A 545 48.75 -30.00 16.78
C LYS A 545 47.53 -30.30 17.64
N ILE A 546 46.73 -29.28 17.91
CA ILE A 546 45.36 -29.48 18.39
C ILE A 546 44.58 -29.86 17.13
N GLU A 547 44.23 -31.15 16.98
CA GLU A 547 43.27 -31.59 15.99
C GLU A 547 41.93 -30.91 16.30
N LYS A 548 41.36 -30.24 15.29
CA LYS A 548 40.03 -29.64 15.36
C LYS A 548 38.95 -30.69 15.23
#